data_AF-A0A954CCV2-F1
#
_entry.id   AF-A0A954CCV2-F1
#
_cell.length_a   1.000
_cell.length_b   1.000
_cell.length_c   1.000
_cell.angle_alpha   90.00
_cell.angle_beta   90.00
_cell.angle_gamma   90.00
#
_symmetry.space_group_name_H-M   'P 1'
#
loop_
_entity.id
_entity.type
_entity.pdbx_description
1 polymer ?
#
loop_
_entity_poly.entity_id
_entity_poly.type
_entity_poly.pdbx_seq_one_letter_code
_entity_poly.pdbx_strand_id
1 'polypeptide(L)'
;MSERVVIGGLQVDAALHRFIEEEAIPGTGVAAPAFWQALETLLADLSPRNRELLAKRDALQEKIDAWHKANRGQGFDGTAYKAFLAEIGYLLPEGEPFKIETSGVDREISVIAGPQLVVPVNNARYALNAANARWGSLYDALYGTDVIPEDDGADRTAAYNPVRGAKVIARARQLLDQAAPLASGSHSRAVDYSVRKEHLVVSLGGGGESMLADPGVFVGYTGAAERPERLLFRHHNLHLEVVIDRTHPIGKDDPAGVADVLVESAITTIMDCEDSVAAVDGEDKAEVYRNWLGLMKGDLKAAFPKGDREIHRSLNPDKSFQTPNGGSTTVPGRSLMLVRNVGHLMTTPAVLDKDGNEVFEGLLDAFVTCMIALHDLKGTGPYKNSRAGSIYIVKPKMHGPEEVAFADALFGRVEDALGMPRYTVKMGIMDEERRTTLNLMECIRAAKHRVAFINTGFLDRTGDEIHTSMEAGAMIRKNDMKGSVWIAAYEDNNVDIGLACGLPGKAQIGKGMWAMPDRMADM
;
A
#
# COMPACT_ATOMS: atom_id res chain seq x y z
N MET A 1 15.67 18.39 26.77
CA MET A 1 16.87 17.88 26.06
C MET A 1 16.87 16.38 26.28
N SER A 2 16.73 15.59 25.22
CA SER A 2 16.77 14.14 25.33
C SER A 2 18.20 13.66 25.62
N GLU A 3 18.30 12.55 26.35
CA GLU A 3 19.57 11.86 26.59
C GLU A 3 20.10 11.31 25.25
N ARG A 4 21.42 11.41 25.02
CA ARG A 4 22.05 10.95 23.76
C ARG A 4 23.20 10.00 24.03
N VAL A 5 23.38 9.06 23.11
CA VAL A 5 24.49 8.10 23.07
C VAL A 5 25.42 8.49 21.92
N VAL A 6 26.73 8.56 22.20
CA VAL A 6 27.76 8.86 21.18
C VAL A 6 28.29 7.56 20.60
N ILE A 7 28.22 7.42 19.28
CA ILE A 7 28.65 6.22 18.55
C ILE A 7 29.44 6.65 17.32
N GLY A 8 30.75 6.43 17.33
CA GLY A 8 31.62 7.03 16.32
C GLY A 8 31.49 8.56 16.36
N GLY A 9 31.19 9.17 15.22
CA GLY A 9 30.83 10.60 15.12
C GLY A 9 29.35 10.90 15.33
N LEU A 10 28.47 9.91 15.48
CA LEU A 10 27.03 10.16 15.63
C LEU A 10 26.63 10.46 17.08
N GLN A 11 25.61 11.30 17.26
CA GLN A 11 24.92 11.50 18.54
C GLN A 11 23.45 11.06 18.42
N VAL A 12 23.14 9.88 18.90
CA VAL A 12 21.84 9.21 18.73
C VAL A 12 20.98 9.44 19.96
N ASP A 13 19.70 9.75 19.77
CA ASP A 13 18.72 9.77 20.86
C ASP A 13 18.68 8.43 21.61
N ALA A 14 18.68 8.46 22.94
CA ALA A 14 18.79 7.27 23.77
C ALA A 14 17.62 6.28 23.59
N ALA A 15 16.41 6.76 23.31
CA ALA A 15 15.26 5.90 23.07
C ALA A 15 15.40 5.14 21.74
N LEU A 16 15.80 5.86 20.69
CA LEU A 16 16.07 5.28 19.37
C LEU A 16 17.24 4.30 19.42
N HIS A 17 18.33 4.67 20.10
CA HIS A 17 19.49 3.81 20.29
C HIS A 17 19.10 2.47 20.94
N ARG A 18 18.40 2.55 22.08
CA ARG A 18 17.95 1.37 22.83
C ARG A 18 17.07 0.46 21.97
N PHE A 19 16.10 1.04 21.27
CA PHE A 19 15.25 0.29 20.34
C PHE A 19 16.07 -0.44 19.27
N ILE A 20 17.01 0.26 18.62
CA ILE A 20 17.81 -0.33 17.54
C ILE A 20 18.66 -1.50 18.06
N GLU A 21 19.38 -1.31 19.17
CA GLU A 21 20.30 -2.33 19.68
C GLU A 21 19.62 -3.51 20.38
N GLU A 22 18.60 -3.23 21.18
CA GLU A 22 17.97 -4.23 22.05
C GLU A 22 16.78 -4.93 21.38
N GLU A 23 16.09 -4.28 20.45
CA GLU A 23 14.87 -4.81 19.83
C GLU A 23 15.05 -5.16 18.35
N ALA A 24 15.60 -4.25 17.55
CA ALA A 24 15.57 -4.35 16.09
C ALA A 24 16.74 -5.12 15.46
N ILE A 25 17.97 -4.95 15.94
CA ILE A 25 19.14 -5.67 15.41
C ILE A 25 19.11 -7.18 15.74
N PRO A 26 18.74 -7.63 16.96
CA PRO A 26 18.81 -9.05 17.32
C PRO A 26 17.98 -9.96 16.41
N GLY A 27 18.64 -10.89 15.72
CA GLY A 27 18.02 -11.81 14.75
C GLY A 27 18.22 -11.41 13.29
N THR A 28 18.61 -10.17 13.00
CA THR A 28 18.93 -9.73 11.64
C THR A 28 20.26 -10.29 11.12
N GLY A 29 21.15 -10.78 11.98
CA GLY A 29 22.51 -11.20 11.62
C GLY A 29 23.46 -10.05 11.28
N VAL A 30 23.07 -8.80 11.51
CA VAL A 30 23.93 -7.62 11.43
C VAL A 30 24.50 -7.34 12.82
N ALA A 31 25.79 -7.03 12.93
CA ALA A 31 26.40 -6.64 14.21
C ALA A 31 26.15 -5.15 14.48
N ALA A 32 25.81 -4.76 15.70
CA ALA A 32 25.52 -3.37 16.05
C ALA A 32 26.64 -2.38 15.69
N PRO A 33 27.94 -2.66 15.99
CA PRO A 33 29.02 -1.77 15.54
C PRO A 33 29.09 -1.60 14.02
N ALA A 34 28.80 -2.66 13.25
CA ALA A 34 28.80 -2.61 11.79
C ALA A 34 27.60 -1.81 11.26
N PHE A 35 26.43 -1.95 11.88
CA PHE A 35 25.23 -1.16 11.57
C PHE A 35 25.51 0.35 11.73
N TRP A 36 26.00 0.77 12.90
CA TRP A 36 26.25 2.17 13.18
C TRP A 36 27.33 2.77 12.29
N GLN A 37 28.43 2.04 12.06
CA GLN A 37 29.50 2.49 11.16
C GLN A 37 29.00 2.67 9.71
N ALA A 38 28.15 1.77 9.24
CA ALA A 38 27.59 1.85 7.90
C ALA A 38 26.56 2.99 7.78
N LEU A 39 25.73 3.21 8.81
CA LEU A 39 24.83 4.36 8.88
C LEU A 39 25.61 5.67 8.85
N GLU A 40 26.64 5.81 9.69
CA GLU A 40 27.51 7.01 9.72
C GLU A 40 28.12 7.30 8.35
N THR A 41 28.67 6.27 7.69
CA THR A 41 29.27 6.40 6.36
C THR A 41 28.24 6.82 5.31
N LEU A 42 27.06 6.19 5.33
CA LEU A 42 25.98 6.52 4.39
C LEU A 42 25.51 7.97 4.57
N LEU A 43 25.34 8.41 5.81
CA LEU A 43 24.94 9.77 6.13
C LEU A 43 26.00 10.79 5.68
N ALA A 44 27.28 10.52 5.95
CA ALA A 44 28.38 11.39 5.53
C ALA A 44 28.45 11.55 4.01
N ASP A 45 28.24 10.46 3.26
CA ASP A 45 28.33 10.46 1.81
C ASP A 45 27.11 11.10 1.12
N LEU A 46 25.91 10.83 1.62
CA LEU A 46 24.67 11.17 0.92
C LEU A 46 24.03 12.48 1.41
N SER A 47 24.31 12.94 2.63
CA SER A 47 23.74 14.19 3.14
C SER A 47 24.15 15.43 2.33
N PRO A 48 25.42 15.61 1.89
CA PRO A 48 25.79 16.73 1.03
C PRO A 48 24.98 16.74 -0.27
N ARG A 49 24.86 15.57 -0.90
CA ARG A 49 24.09 15.43 -2.14
C ARG A 49 22.60 15.73 -1.94
N ASN A 50 22.01 15.31 -0.82
CA ASN A 50 20.62 15.63 -0.53
C ASN A 50 20.41 17.15 -0.36
N ARG A 51 21.32 17.85 0.33
CA ARG A 51 21.29 19.33 0.44
C ARG A 51 21.36 20.01 -0.92
N GLU A 52 22.21 19.53 -1.83
CA GLU A 52 22.29 20.06 -3.19
C GLU A 52 20.97 19.92 -3.96
N LEU A 53 20.29 18.78 -3.83
CA LEU A 53 19.00 18.52 -4.48
C LEU A 53 17.92 19.48 -3.97
N LEU A 54 17.87 19.70 -2.64
CA LEU A 54 16.94 20.67 -2.04
C LEU A 54 17.24 22.11 -2.49
N ALA A 55 18.50 22.52 -2.48
CA ALA A 55 18.89 23.84 -2.99
C ALA A 55 18.54 24.03 -4.48
N LYS A 56 18.55 22.95 -5.27
CA LYS A 56 18.10 22.98 -6.66
C LYS A 56 16.58 23.13 -6.78
N ARG A 57 15.79 22.62 -5.84
CA ARG A 57 14.33 22.89 -5.80
C ARG A 57 14.10 24.39 -5.64
N ASP A 58 14.73 25.00 -4.63
CA ASP A 58 14.61 26.44 -4.33
C ASP A 58 15.04 27.30 -5.54
N ALA A 59 16.22 27.01 -6.10
CA ALA A 59 16.75 27.77 -7.24
C ALA A 59 15.86 27.71 -8.49
N LEU A 60 15.12 26.62 -8.70
CA LEU A 60 14.15 26.53 -9.80
C LEU A 60 12.86 27.28 -9.48
N GLN A 61 12.36 27.17 -8.25
CA GLN A 61 11.17 27.91 -7.82
C GLN A 61 11.40 29.41 -7.94
N GLU A 62 12.55 29.92 -7.47
CA GLU A 62 12.93 31.33 -7.60
C GLU A 62 12.94 31.81 -9.05
N LYS A 63 13.44 30.99 -9.98
CA LYS A 63 13.41 31.30 -11.42
C LYS A 63 11.99 31.37 -11.96
N ILE A 64 11.13 30.42 -11.58
CA ILE A 64 9.72 30.39 -12.00
C ILE A 64 8.98 31.61 -11.45
N ASP A 65 9.18 31.94 -10.18
CA ASP A 65 8.64 33.14 -9.54
C ASP A 65 9.08 34.42 -10.28
N ALA A 66 10.38 34.53 -10.57
CA ALA A 66 10.93 35.68 -11.29
C ALA A 66 10.35 35.80 -12.70
N TRP A 67 10.16 34.67 -13.40
CA TRP A 67 9.55 34.66 -14.73
C TRP A 67 8.10 35.18 -14.68
N HIS A 68 7.28 34.71 -13.73
CA HIS A 68 5.91 35.18 -13.60
C HIS A 68 5.83 36.66 -13.19
N LYS A 69 6.71 37.13 -12.30
CA LYS A 69 6.81 38.54 -11.92
C LYS A 69 7.17 39.43 -13.11
N ALA A 70 8.12 39.01 -13.94
CA ALA A 70 8.58 39.77 -15.12
C ALA A 70 7.51 39.84 -16.23
N ASN A 71 6.66 38.83 -16.35
CA ASN A 71 5.63 38.73 -17.40
C ASN A 71 4.21 39.14 -16.91
N ARG A 72 4.11 39.72 -15.70
CA ARG A 72 2.82 40.08 -15.10
C ARG A 72 2.07 41.12 -15.95
N GLY A 73 0.78 40.86 -16.19
CA GLY A 73 -0.10 41.77 -16.94
C GLY A 73 0.06 41.74 -18.46
N GLN A 74 0.92 40.87 -19.01
CA GLN A 74 1.18 40.75 -20.45
C GLN A 74 0.35 39.64 -21.13
N GLY A 75 -0.54 38.99 -20.38
CA GLY A 75 -1.16 37.71 -20.77
C GLY A 75 -0.22 36.52 -20.49
N PHE A 76 -0.72 35.29 -20.65
CA PHE A 76 0.09 34.08 -20.47
C PHE A 76 0.40 33.44 -21.81
N ASP A 77 1.69 33.42 -22.18
CA ASP A 77 2.20 32.71 -23.35
C ASP A 77 2.72 31.33 -22.95
N GLY A 78 1.92 30.29 -23.24
CA GLY A 78 2.27 28.91 -22.92
C GLY A 78 3.47 28.37 -23.72
N THR A 79 3.73 28.88 -24.93
CA THR A 79 4.87 28.46 -25.75
C THR A 79 6.16 29.03 -25.18
N ALA A 80 6.16 30.32 -24.83
CA ALA A 80 7.30 30.96 -24.17
C ALA A 80 7.59 30.34 -22.80
N TYR A 81 6.54 30.06 -22.00
CA TYR A 81 6.70 29.43 -20.68
C TYR A 81 7.28 28.01 -20.79
N LYS A 82 6.80 27.20 -21.74
CA LYS A 82 7.36 25.86 -21.97
C LYS A 82 8.84 25.92 -22.39
N ALA A 83 9.21 26.85 -23.25
CA ALA A 83 10.61 27.06 -23.65
C ALA A 83 11.48 27.47 -22.46
N PHE A 84 10.99 28.37 -21.61
CA PHE A 84 11.66 28.79 -20.38
C PHE A 84 11.87 27.61 -19.41
N LEU A 85 10.85 26.77 -19.17
CA LEU A 85 10.99 25.60 -18.30
C LEU A 85 12.04 24.62 -18.83
N ALA A 86 12.19 24.49 -20.16
CA ALA A 86 13.25 23.69 -20.76
C ALA A 86 14.63 24.34 -20.59
N GLU A 87 14.74 25.66 -20.81
CA GLU A 87 15.99 26.42 -20.65
C GLU A 87 16.59 26.30 -19.25
N ILE A 88 15.75 26.38 -18.21
CA ILE A 88 16.21 26.29 -16.82
C ILE A 88 16.45 24.85 -16.34
N GLY A 89 16.13 23.85 -17.16
CA GLY A 89 16.25 22.43 -16.82
C GLY A 89 15.15 21.91 -15.88
N TYR A 90 13.97 22.52 -15.88
CA TYR A 90 12.79 22.02 -15.15
C TYR A 90 12.03 20.97 -15.98
N LEU A 91 11.84 21.25 -17.27
CA LEU A 91 11.33 20.29 -18.26
C LEU A 91 12.51 19.71 -19.03
N LEU A 92 12.77 18.43 -18.86
CA LEU A 92 13.90 17.74 -19.47
C LEU A 92 13.49 17.12 -20.81
N PRO A 93 14.44 16.88 -21.73
CA PRO A 93 14.18 16.05 -22.90
C PRO A 93 13.84 14.62 -22.47
N GLU A 94 12.83 14.03 -23.12
CA GLU A 94 12.51 12.61 -22.95
C GLU A 94 13.52 11.75 -23.72
N GLY A 95 14.01 10.67 -23.09
CA GLY A 95 14.92 9.72 -23.70
C GLY A 95 14.21 8.67 -24.56
N GLU A 96 14.98 7.79 -25.21
CA GLU A 96 14.44 6.73 -26.06
C GLU A 96 13.48 5.78 -25.30
N PRO A 97 12.42 5.25 -25.94
CA PRO A 97 11.53 4.28 -25.32
C PRO A 97 12.27 3.09 -24.70
N PHE A 98 11.83 2.65 -23.51
CA PHE A 98 12.42 1.53 -22.80
C PHE A 98 11.35 0.69 -22.08
N LYS A 99 11.76 -0.44 -21.51
CA LYS A 99 10.94 -1.27 -20.63
C LYS A 99 11.65 -1.47 -19.30
N ILE A 100 10.91 -1.46 -18.20
CA ILE A 100 11.47 -1.74 -16.87
C ILE A 100 11.99 -3.18 -16.77
N GLU A 101 12.98 -3.36 -15.92
CA GLU A 101 13.72 -4.60 -15.72
C GLU A 101 13.54 -5.15 -14.29
N THR A 102 12.61 -4.58 -13.52
CA THR A 102 12.27 -5.04 -12.16
C THR A 102 11.93 -6.53 -12.15
N SER A 103 12.54 -7.26 -11.21
CA SER A 103 12.35 -8.69 -11.01
C SER A 103 12.21 -9.02 -9.52
N GLY A 104 11.82 -10.25 -9.18
CA GLY A 104 11.58 -10.66 -7.79
C GLY A 104 10.40 -9.93 -7.16
N VAL A 105 9.31 -9.70 -7.91
CA VAL A 105 8.13 -8.98 -7.41
C VAL A 105 7.02 -9.96 -7.03
N ASP A 106 6.40 -9.74 -5.88
CA ASP A 106 5.27 -10.52 -5.37
C ASP A 106 4.05 -10.40 -6.27
N ARG A 107 3.18 -11.41 -6.21
CA ARG A 107 2.01 -11.51 -7.10
C ARG A 107 1.02 -10.36 -6.89
N GLU A 108 0.88 -9.89 -5.65
CA GLU A 108 -0.01 -8.78 -5.29
C GLU A 108 0.37 -7.45 -5.96
N ILE A 109 1.62 -7.31 -6.42
CA ILE A 109 2.09 -6.14 -7.16
C ILE A 109 2.14 -6.41 -8.66
N SER A 110 2.56 -7.62 -9.06
CA SER A 110 2.85 -7.92 -10.46
C SER A 110 1.64 -8.37 -11.29
N VAL A 111 0.70 -9.13 -10.71
CA VAL A 111 -0.35 -9.83 -11.49
C VAL A 111 -1.76 -9.74 -10.93
N ILE A 112 -1.94 -9.17 -9.73
CA ILE A 112 -3.25 -8.98 -9.12
C ILE A 112 -3.58 -7.48 -9.13
N ALA A 113 -4.73 -7.14 -9.70
CA ALA A 113 -5.32 -5.81 -9.55
C ALA A 113 -6.31 -5.85 -8.38
N GLY A 114 -6.16 -4.96 -7.41
CA GLY A 114 -7.03 -4.90 -6.24
C GLY A 114 -6.73 -3.71 -5.33
N PRO A 115 -7.55 -3.49 -4.30
CA PRO A 115 -7.37 -2.40 -3.34
C PRO A 115 -5.98 -2.37 -2.67
N GLN A 116 -5.47 -1.15 -2.46
CA GLN A 116 -4.30 -0.87 -1.64
C GLN A 116 -4.72 0.04 -0.49
N LEU A 117 -4.47 -0.38 0.75
CA LEU A 117 -4.72 0.46 1.93
C LEU A 117 -3.50 1.33 2.25
N VAL A 118 -3.72 2.46 2.91
CA VAL A 118 -2.68 3.28 3.54
C VAL A 118 -3.07 3.49 4.99
N VAL A 119 -2.14 3.29 5.92
CA VAL A 119 -2.44 3.34 7.36
C VAL A 119 -1.27 3.91 8.16
N PRO A 120 -1.53 4.75 9.18
CA PRO A 120 -0.47 5.26 10.04
C PRO A 120 0.16 4.12 10.85
N VAL A 121 1.48 3.93 10.70
CA VAL A 121 2.17 2.81 11.36
C VAL A 121 2.35 3.04 12.86
N ASN A 122 2.33 4.30 13.34
CA ASN A 122 2.38 4.59 14.78
C ASN A 122 1.12 4.11 15.54
N ASN A 123 0.04 3.76 14.84
CA ASN A 123 -1.14 3.15 15.45
C ASN A 123 -1.15 1.63 15.25
N ALA A 124 -0.63 0.88 16.22
CA ALA A 124 -0.54 -0.59 16.16
C ALA A 124 -1.89 -1.29 15.88
N ARG A 125 -3.01 -0.74 16.41
CA ARG A 125 -4.34 -1.29 16.17
C ARG A 125 -4.75 -1.15 14.71
N TYR A 126 -4.49 0.01 14.11
CA TYR A 126 -4.82 0.27 12.70
C TYR A 126 -3.90 -0.51 11.78
N ALA A 127 -2.59 -0.56 12.05
CA ALA A 127 -1.64 -1.37 11.31
C ALA A 127 -2.03 -2.87 11.30
N LEU A 128 -2.40 -3.44 12.46
CA LEU A 128 -2.91 -4.81 12.53
C LEU A 128 -4.19 -5.04 11.75
N ASN A 129 -5.13 -4.08 11.82
CA ASN A 129 -6.35 -4.14 11.02
C ASN A 129 -6.03 -4.16 9.53
N ALA A 130 -5.16 -3.27 9.07
CA ALA A 130 -4.82 -3.14 7.66
C ALA A 130 -4.00 -4.35 7.15
N ALA A 131 -3.15 -4.94 7.97
CA ALA A 131 -2.46 -6.18 7.64
C ALA A 131 -3.46 -7.34 7.51
N ASN A 132 -4.47 -7.41 8.38
CA ASN A 132 -5.50 -8.45 8.34
C ASN A 132 -6.64 -8.18 7.34
N ALA A 133 -6.71 -6.96 6.79
CA ALA A 133 -7.76 -6.53 5.87
C ALA A 133 -7.70 -7.18 4.49
N ARG A 134 -6.72 -8.05 4.21
CA ARG A 134 -6.73 -8.85 2.99
C ARG A 134 -8.01 -9.65 2.84
N TRP A 135 -8.58 -10.15 3.93
CA TRP A 135 -9.84 -10.88 3.93
C TRP A 135 -10.87 -10.13 4.77
N GLY A 136 -11.88 -9.57 4.10
CA GLY A 136 -12.97 -8.82 4.74
C GLY A 136 -14.31 -9.53 4.61
N SER A 137 -15.15 -9.44 5.65
CA SER A 137 -16.54 -9.88 5.59
C SER A 137 -17.36 -8.94 4.70
N LEU A 138 -17.93 -9.48 3.61
CA LEU A 138 -18.83 -8.72 2.77
C LEU A 138 -20.15 -8.43 3.49
N TYR A 139 -20.62 -9.36 4.32
CA TYR A 139 -21.87 -9.15 5.07
C TYR A 139 -21.71 -7.98 6.04
N ASP A 140 -20.61 -7.94 6.81
CA ASP A 140 -20.35 -6.85 7.75
C ASP A 140 -20.17 -5.51 7.01
N ALA A 141 -19.43 -5.50 5.89
CA ALA A 141 -19.21 -4.29 5.10
C ALA A 141 -20.53 -3.73 4.52
N LEU A 142 -21.37 -4.58 3.91
CA LEU A 142 -22.66 -4.16 3.36
C LEU A 142 -23.66 -3.77 4.45
N TYR A 143 -23.72 -4.54 5.54
CA TYR A 143 -24.63 -4.25 6.64
C TYR A 143 -24.24 -2.96 7.36
N GLY A 144 -22.93 -2.76 7.59
CA GLY A 144 -22.38 -1.68 8.40
C GLY A 144 -22.26 -0.33 7.71
N THR A 145 -22.49 -0.24 6.40
CA THR A 145 -22.29 0.99 5.61
C THR A 145 -23.58 1.48 4.95
N ASP A 146 -23.53 2.64 4.28
CA ASP A 146 -24.64 3.22 3.53
C ASP A 146 -24.88 2.56 2.16
N VAL A 147 -24.05 1.59 1.76
CA VAL A 147 -24.22 0.81 0.51
C VAL A 147 -25.58 0.13 0.43
N ILE A 148 -26.09 -0.36 1.57
CA ILE A 148 -27.48 -0.80 1.68
C ILE A 148 -28.29 0.37 2.28
N PRO A 149 -29.22 0.97 1.53
CA PRO A 149 -30.07 2.05 2.02
C PRO A 149 -30.87 1.63 3.26
N GLU A 150 -31.16 2.61 4.12
CA GLU A 150 -31.97 2.44 5.33
C GLU A 150 -33.46 2.75 5.08
N ASP A 151 -33.96 2.35 3.91
CA ASP A 151 -35.36 2.46 3.53
C ASP A 151 -36.12 1.13 3.72
N ASP A 152 -37.45 1.18 3.64
CA ASP A 152 -38.35 0.01 3.71
C ASP A 152 -38.13 -0.87 4.96
N GLY A 153 -37.82 -0.24 6.09
CA GLY A 153 -37.56 -0.93 7.36
C GLY A 153 -36.20 -1.65 7.43
N ALA A 154 -35.25 -1.31 6.55
CA ALA A 154 -33.89 -1.84 6.55
C ALA A 154 -32.90 -0.99 7.35
N ASP A 155 -33.39 -0.23 8.33
CA ASP A 155 -32.57 0.60 9.23
C ASP A 155 -31.55 -0.24 10.01
N ARG A 156 -30.38 0.36 10.27
CA ARG A 156 -29.40 -0.23 11.20
C ARG A 156 -29.90 0.00 12.63
N THR A 157 -30.03 -1.07 13.40
CA THR A 157 -30.38 -1.00 14.83
C THR A 157 -29.29 -1.62 15.70
N ALA A 158 -29.41 -1.48 17.03
CA ALA A 158 -28.49 -2.14 17.96
C ALA A 158 -28.54 -3.68 17.86
N ALA A 159 -29.68 -4.23 17.46
CA ALA A 159 -29.84 -5.65 17.17
C ALA A 159 -29.78 -5.91 15.66
N TYR A 160 -29.56 -7.18 15.28
CA TYR A 160 -29.65 -7.60 13.89
C TYR A 160 -31.08 -7.36 13.35
N ASN A 161 -31.17 -6.64 12.23
CA ASN A 161 -32.40 -6.41 11.50
C ASN A 161 -32.49 -7.42 10.33
N PRO A 162 -33.38 -8.43 10.39
CA PRO A 162 -33.50 -9.44 9.33
C PRO A 162 -33.90 -8.85 7.97
N VAL A 163 -34.63 -7.73 7.93
CA VAL A 163 -35.01 -7.07 6.67
C VAL A 163 -33.77 -6.53 5.96
N ARG A 164 -32.90 -5.84 6.70
CA ARG A 164 -31.60 -5.39 6.20
C ARG A 164 -30.70 -6.57 5.84
N GLY A 165 -30.66 -7.59 6.69
CA GLY A 165 -29.90 -8.81 6.48
C GLY A 165 -30.25 -9.53 5.18
N ALA A 166 -31.54 -9.61 4.85
CA ALA A 166 -31.99 -10.17 3.58
C ALA A 166 -31.49 -9.37 2.36
N LYS A 167 -31.50 -8.02 2.43
CA LYS A 167 -30.92 -7.15 1.38
C LYS A 167 -29.40 -7.41 1.22
N VAL A 168 -28.67 -7.57 2.32
CA VAL A 168 -27.24 -7.91 2.32
C VAL A 168 -26.97 -9.27 1.66
N ILE A 169 -27.69 -10.31 2.07
CA ILE A 169 -27.54 -11.68 1.51
C ILE A 169 -27.85 -11.65 0.00
N ALA A 170 -28.93 -10.99 -0.41
CA ALA A 170 -29.29 -10.87 -1.82
C ALA A 170 -28.17 -10.20 -2.64
N ARG A 171 -27.56 -9.13 -2.13
CA ARG A 171 -26.44 -8.45 -2.79
C ARG A 171 -25.21 -9.35 -2.90
N ALA A 172 -24.88 -10.11 -1.85
CA ALA A 172 -23.77 -11.05 -1.89
C ALA A 172 -24.01 -12.22 -2.87
N ARG A 173 -25.25 -12.72 -2.96
CA ARG A 173 -25.62 -13.75 -3.96
C ARG A 173 -25.49 -13.24 -5.39
N GLN A 174 -25.86 -11.98 -5.65
CA GLN A 174 -25.63 -11.34 -6.95
C GLN A 174 -24.14 -11.26 -7.30
N LEU A 175 -23.28 -10.97 -6.32
CA LEU A 175 -21.83 -10.98 -6.54
C LEU A 175 -21.34 -12.39 -6.90
N LEU A 176 -21.82 -13.42 -6.21
CA LEU A 176 -21.48 -14.82 -6.54
C LEU A 176 -21.96 -15.20 -7.94
N ASP A 177 -23.16 -14.80 -8.35
CA ASP A 177 -23.65 -15.03 -9.71
C ASP A 177 -22.79 -14.33 -10.79
N GLN A 178 -22.11 -13.24 -10.46
CA GLN A 178 -21.18 -12.55 -11.37
C GLN A 178 -19.80 -13.21 -11.40
N ALA A 179 -19.24 -13.53 -10.23
CA ALA A 179 -17.87 -13.99 -10.09
C ALA A 179 -17.71 -15.51 -10.25
N ALA A 180 -18.73 -16.28 -9.92
CA ALA A 180 -18.77 -17.75 -9.99
C ALA A 180 -20.13 -18.24 -10.53
N PRO A 181 -20.54 -17.81 -11.74
CA PRO A 181 -21.86 -18.11 -12.28
C PRO A 181 -22.14 -19.62 -12.33
N LEU A 182 -23.38 -20.00 -12.04
CA LEU A 182 -23.88 -21.35 -12.28
C LEU A 182 -24.19 -21.56 -13.77
N ALA A 183 -23.96 -22.78 -14.28
CA ALA A 183 -24.35 -23.15 -15.64
C ALA A 183 -25.86 -23.01 -15.88
N SER A 184 -26.67 -23.19 -14.83
CA SER A 184 -28.10 -22.90 -14.84
C SER A 184 -28.58 -22.47 -13.45
N GLY A 185 -29.52 -21.52 -13.40
CA GLY A 185 -30.03 -20.99 -12.14
C GLY A 185 -29.17 -19.88 -11.54
N SER A 186 -29.26 -19.69 -10.22
CA SER A 186 -28.61 -18.62 -9.47
C SER A 186 -28.29 -19.11 -8.06
N HIS A 187 -27.20 -18.61 -7.49
CA HIS A 187 -26.81 -18.85 -6.10
C HIS A 187 -27.90 -18.40 -5.10
N SER A 188 -28.79 -17.48 -5.49
CA SER A 188 -29.93 -17.08 -4.65
C SER A 188 -30.91 -18.22 -4.37
N ARG A 189 -30.91 -19.28 -5.21
CA ARG A 189 -31.73 -20.49 -5.03
C ARG A 189 -30.94 -21.66 -4.46
N ALA A 190 -29.69 -21.49 -4.07
CA ALA A 190 -28.91 -22.58 -3.49
C ALA A 190 -29.54 -23.05 -2.17
N VAL A 191 -29.63 -24.36 -1.99
CA VAL A 191 -30.05 -25.00 -0.73
C VAL A 191 -28.98 -25.94 -0.17
N ASP A 192 -27.98 -26.30 -0.96
CA ASP A 192 -26.85 -27.11 -0.52
C ASP A 192 -25.68 -26.95 -1.49
N TYR A 193 -24.47 -27.04 -0.95
CA TYR A 193 -23.23 -27.11 -1.72
C TYR A 193 -22.51 -28.41 -1.38
N SER A 194 -22.00 -29.11 -2.37
CA SER A 194 -21.16 -30.30 -2.17
C SER A 194 -20.12 -30.42 -3.27
N VAL A 195 -19.05 -31.15 -3.02
CA VAL A 195 -18.00 -31.44 -3.99
C VAL A 195 -18.11 -32.90 -4.38
N ARG A 196 -18.37 -33.17 -5.67
CA ARG A 196 -18.54 -34.53 -6.20
C ARG A 196 -17.78 -34.69 -7.50
N LYS A 197 -17.00 -35.77 -7.61
CA LYS A 197 -16.16 -36.07 -8.79
C LYS A 197 -15.35 -34.84 -9.21
N GLU A 198 -14.69 -34.20 -8.24
CA GLU A 198 -13.83 -33.02 -8.46
C GLU A 198 -14.57 -31.74 -8.92
N HIS A 199 -15.91 -31.71 -8.86
CA HIS A 199 -16.71 -30.55 -9.23
C HIS A 199 -17.53 -30.04 -8.04
N LEU A 200 -17.68 -28.71 -7.95
CA LEU A 200 -18.70 -28.10 -7.09
C LEU A 200 -20.09 -28.36 -7.69
N VAL A 201 -20.97 -28.94 -6.89
CA VAL A 201 -22.37 -29.15 -7.22
C VAL A 201 -23.24 -28.36 -6.26
N VAL A 202 -24.15 -27.57 -6.83
CA VAL A 202 -25.08 -26.69 -6.13
C VAL A 202 -26.49 -27.24 -6.30
N SER A 203 -27.11 -27.66 -5.20
CA SER A 203 -28.51 -28.08 -5.19
C SER A 203 -29.40 -26.84 -5.15
N LEU A 204 -30.44 -26.80 -6.00
CA LEU A 204 -31.31 -25.63 -6.13
C LEU A 204 -32.71 -25.88 -5.54
N GLY A 205 -33.30 -24.84 -4.95
CA GLY A 205 -34.68 -24.84 -4.49
C GLY A 205 -35.66 -25.08 -5.64
N GLY A 206 -36.64 -25.97 -5.42
CA GLY A 206 -37.54 -26.46 -6.46
C GLY A 206 -37.08 -27.75 -7.14
N GLY A 207 -35.91 -28.26 -6.76
CA GLY A 207 -35.33 -29.49 -7.30
C GLY A 207 -34.31 -29.23 -8.41
N GLY A 208 -33.42 -30.19 -8.62
CA GLY A 208 -32.34 -30.11 -9.61
C GLY A 208 -31.01 -29.64 -9.01
N GLU A 209 -29.97 -29.80 -9.82
CA GLU A 209 -28.60 -29.48 -9.47
C GLU A 209 -27.98 -28.69 -10.61
N SER A 210 -27.08 -27.77 -10.26
CA SER A 210 -26.22 -27.09 -11.23
C SER A 210 -24.77 -27.23 -10.81
N MET A 211 -23.89 -27.06 -11.79
CA MET A 211 -22.46 -26.83 -11.58
C MET A 211 -22.15 -25.36 -11.90
N LEU A 212 -20.90 -24.96 -11.70
CA LEU A 212 -20.40 -23.68 -12.22
C LEU A 212 -20.39 -23.70 -13.75
N ALA A 213 -20.64 -22.55 -14.36
CA ALA A 213 -20.52 -22.36 -15.81
C ALA A 213 -19.05 -22.52 -16.26
N ASP A 214 -18.11 -22.04 -15.44
CA ASP A 214 -16.68 -22.32 -15.56
C ASP A 214 -16.19 -23.05 -14.30
N PRO A 215 -15.88 -24.36 -14.39
CA PRO A 215 -15.32 -25.12 -13.28
C PRO A 215 -13.96 -24.57 -12.78
N GLY A 216 -13.20 -23.86 -13.61
CA GLY A 216 -11.88 -23.32 -13.28
C GLY A 216 -11.90 -22.20 -12.25
N VAL A 217 -13.08 -21.62 -11.96
CA VAL A 217 -13.28 -20.63 -10.91
C VAL A 217 -13.24 -21.27 -9.52
N PHE A 218 -13.57 -22.56 -9.37
CA PHE A 218 -13.52 -23.25 -8.07
C PHE A 218 -12.09 -23.66 -7.73
N VAL A 219 -11.55 -23.11 -6.64
CA VAL A 219 -10.16 -23.33 -6.22
C VAL A 219 -10.05 -24.45 -5.19
N GLY A 220 -11.00 -24.52 -4.25
CA GLY A 220 -10.92 -25.50 -3.17
C GLY A 220 -11.95 -25.30 -2.06
N TYR A 221 -11.87 -26.13 -1.03
CA TYR A 221 -12.82 -26.14 0.08
C TYR A 221 -12.16 -26.59 1.39
N THR A 222 -12.88 -26.41 2.50
CA THR A 222 -12.54 -27.03 3.80
C THR A 222 -13.71 -27.89 4.29
N GLY A 223 -13.45 -28.77 5.26
CA GLY A 223 -14.45 -29.73 5.75
C GLY A 223 -14.57 -30.96 4.84
N ALA A 224 -15.68 -31.70 4.99
CA ALA A 224 -15.97 -32.88 4.17
C ALA A 224 -16.50 -32.47 2.78
N ALA A 225 -16.19 -33.23 1.74
CA ALA A 225 -16.63 -32.92 0.38
C ALA A 225 -18.17 -32.89 0.26
N GLU A 226 -18.87 -33.76 0.98
CA GLU A 226 -20.34 -33.83 0.99
C GLU A 226 -20.99 -32.68 1.77
N ARG A 227 -20.22 -32.02 2.65
CA ARG A 227 -20.67 -30.92 3.51
C ARG A 227 -19.50 -29.96 3.77
N PRO A 228 -19.10 -29.18 2.75
CA PRO A 228 -18.00 -28.25 2.88
C PRO A 228 -18.36 -27.12 3.86
N GLU A 229 -17.39 -26.72 4.66
CA GLU A 229 -17.54 -25.60 5.61
C GLU A 229 -17.17 -24.27 4.96
N ARG A 230 -16.25 -24.30 3.99
CA ARG A 230 -15.81 -23.14 3.24
C ARG A 230 -15.61 -23.52 1.78
N LEU A 231 -15.95 -22.63 0.87
CA LEU A 231 -15.71 -22.78 -0.56
C LEU A 231 -14.88 -21.59 -1.04
N LEU A 232 -13.78 -21.85 -1.74
CA LEU A 232 -12.88 -20.85 -2.28
C LEU A 232 -13.06 -20.76 -3.80
N PHE A 233 -13.33 -19.56 -4.29
CA PHE A 233 -13.46 -19.22 -5.68
C PHE A 233 -12.38 -18.22 -6.08
N ARG A 234 -12.01 -18.16 -7.36
CA ARG A 234 -11.10 -17.16 -7.91
C ARG A 234 -11.62 -16.58 -9.21
N HIS A 235 -11.73 -15.26 -9.25
CA HIS A 235 -12.14 -14.49 -10.41
C HIS A 235 -11.22 -13.27 -10.55
N HIS A 236 -10.69 -13.01 -11.76
CA HIS A 236 -9.71 -11.93 -11.99
C HIS A 236 -8.50 -11.95 -11.02
N ASN A 237 -8.01 -13.14 -10.67
CA ASN A 237 -6.93 -13.38 -9.69
C ASN A 237 -7.23 -12.97 -8.23
N LEU A 238 -8.45 -12.51 -7.93
CA LEU A 238 -8.93 -12.28 -6.57
C LEU A 238 -9.82 -13.44 -6.12
N HIS A 239 -9.86 -13.67 -4.81
CA HIS A 239 -10.62 -14.76 -4.24
C HIS A 239 -11.90 -14.32 -3.52
N LEU A 240 -12.89 -15.21 -3.54
CA LEU A 240 -14.10 -15.16 -2.71
C LEU A 240 -14.18 -16.45 -1.89
N GLU A 241 -14.48 -16.32 -0.61
CA GLU A 241 -14.66 -17.46 0.30
C GLU A 241 -16.09 -17.47 0.85
N VAL A 242 -16.88 -18.46 0.45
CA VAL A 242 -18.23 -18.66 1.01
C VAL A 242 -18.10 -19.47 2.29
N VAL A 243 -18.58 -18.92 3.41
CA VAL A 243 -18.57 -19.57 4.72
C VAL A 243 -19.92 -20.23 4.97
N ILE A 244 -19.93 -21.53 5.21
CA ILE A 244 -21.13 -22.34 5.44
C ILE A 244 -21.13 -22.79 6.89
N ASP A 245 -22.07 -22.29 7.67
CA ASP A 245 -22.28 -22.66 9.06
C ASP A 245 -23.76 -22.56 9.41
N ARG A 246 -24.43 -23.71 9.43
CA ARG A 246 -25.86 -23.83 9.78
C ARG A 246 -26.16 -23.58 11.26
N THR A 247 -25.14 -23.41 12.10
CA THR A 247 -25.29 -23.04 13.52
C THR A 247 -25.14 -21.53 13.75
N HIS A 248 -24.53 -20.82 12.79
CA HIS A 248 -24.38 -19.37 12.85
C HIS A 248 -25.75 -18.67 12.84
N PRO A 249 -25.95 -17.55 13.58
CA PRO A 249 -27.22 -16.84 13.62
C PRO A 249 -27.79 -16.44 12.25
N ILE A 250 -26.92 -16.15 11.27
CA ILE A 250 -27.33 -15.87 9.88
C ILE A 250 -27.48 -17.17 9.08
N GLY A 251 -26.49 -18.07 9.17
CA GLY A 251 -26.45 -19.28 8.34
C GLY A 251 -27.56 -20.28 8.67
N LYS A 252 -28.07 -20.31 9.90
CA LYS A 252 -29.21 -21.17 10.28
C LYS A 252 -30.50 -20.85 9.51
N ASP A 253 -30.68 -19.59 9.09
CA ASP A 253 -31.87 -19.10 8.39
C ASP A 253 -31.63 -19.00 6.86
N ASP A 254 -30.39 -19.18 6.40
CA ASP A 254 -30.05 -19.29 4.98
C ASP A 254 -30.30 -20.73 4.47
N PRO A 255 -31.04 -20.93 3.36
CA PRO A 255 -31.36 -22.27 2.87
C PRO A 255 -30.15 -23.15 2.59
N ALA A 256 -29.01 -22.57 2.16
CA ALA A 256 -27.76 -23.27 1.91
C ALA A 256 -26.82 -23.30 3.12
N GLY A 257 -27.19 -22.68 4.24
CA GLY A 257 -26.35 -22.59 5.41
C GLY A 257 -25.27 -21.50 5.36
N VAL A 258 -25.32 -20.59 4.38
CA VAL A 258 -24.26 -19.59 4.22
C VAL A 258 -24.33 -18.54 5.32
N ALA A 259 -23.27 -18.45 6.09
CA ALA A 259 -23.12 -17.50 7.18
C ALA A 259 -22.50 -16.17 6.73
N ASP A 260 -21.63 -16.19 5.72
CA ASP A 260 -20.92 -15.01 5.20
C ASP A 260 -20.27 -15.29 3.83
N VAL A 261 -19.82 -14.22 3.16
CA VAL A 261 -18.91 -14.25 2.03
C VAL A 261 -17.71 -13.38 2.36
N LEU A 262 -16.53 -13.97 2.53
CA LEU A 262 -15.29 -13.20 2.70
C LEU A 262 -14.70 -12.85 1.33
N VAL A 263 -14.27 -11.61 1.17
CA VAL A 263 -13.68 -11.08 -0.07
C VAL A 263 -12.20 -10.84 0.14
N GLU A 264 -11.37 -11.37 -0.76
CA GLU A 264 -9.98 -10.94 -0.86
C GLU A 264 -9.94 -9.50 -1.40
N SER A 265 -9.48 -8.55 -0.59
CA SER A 265 -9.64 -7.11 -0.83
C SER A 265 -8.31 -6.36 -0.77
N ALA A 266 -7.86 -5.92 0.41
CA ALA A 266 -6.58 -5.21 0.57
C ALA A 266 -5.41 -6.17 0.31
N ILE A 267 -5.07 -6.36 -0.97
CA ILE A 267 -3.96 -7.23 -1.40
C ILE A 267 -2.61 -6.63 -1.03
N THR A 268 -2.54 -5.31 -0.96
CA THR A 268 -1.38 -4.57 -0.49
C THR A 268 -1.77 -3.48 0.51
N THR A 269 -0.87 -3.15 1.43
CA THR A 269 -1.06 -2.11 2.44
C THR A 269 0.23 -1.31 2.59
N ILE A 270 0.16 0.00 2.49
CA ILE A 270 1.24 0.92 2.82
C ILE A 270 1.17 1.23 4.32
N MET A 271 2.17 0.75 5.06
CA MET A 271 2.44 1.12 6.45
C MET A 271 3.19 2.45 6.45
N ASP A 272 2.49 3.49 6.86
CA ASP A 272 2.92 4.86 6.59
C ASP A 272 3.72 5.46 7.75
N CYS A 273 4.91 5.98 7.43
CA CYS A 273 5.77 6.75 8.35
C CYS A 273 5.77 8.25 8.01
N GLU A 274 4.98 8.68 7.02
CA GLU A 274 4.98 10.05 6.49
C GLU A 274 3.66 10.77 6.80
N ASP A 275 2.83 11.13 5.81
CA ASP A 275 1.77 12.14 6.00
C ASP A 275 0.67 11.79 7.00
N SER A 276 0.44 10.50 7.31
CA SER A 276 -0.58 10.11 8.29
C SER A 276 -0.06 9.99 9.74
N VAL A 277 1.23 10.25 9.95
CA VAL A 277 1.91 10.13 11.25
C VAL A 277 2.49 11.49 11.67
N ALA A 278 2.44 11.78 12.97
CA ALA A 278 3.25 12.83 13.57
C ALA A 278 4.40 12.16 14.33
N ALA A 279 5.63 12.28 13.82
CA ALA A 279 6.82 11.77 14.47
C ALA A 279 7.97 12.78 14.34
N VAL A 280 8.29 13.48 15.43
CA VAL A 280 9.13 14.69 15.40
C VAL A 280 10.46 14.56 16.15
N ASP A 281 10.64 13.48 16.91
CA ASP A 281 11.86 13.23 17.68
C ASP A 281 12.26 11.74 17.73
N GLY A 282 13.31 11.42 18.50
CA GLY A 282 13.82 10.05 18.59
C GLY A 282 12.86 9.05 19.25
N GLU A 283 12.00 9.50 20.17
CA GLU A 283 11.01 8.64 20.83
C GLU A 283 9.90 8.26 19.86
N ASP A 284 9.35 9.26 19.15
CA ASP A 284 8.31 9.03 18.13
C ASP A 284 8.83 8.11 17.01
N LYS A 285 10.05 8.34 16.52
CA LYS A 285 10.66 7.49 15.47
C LYS A 285 10.86 6.07 15.98
N ALA A 286 11.28 5.89 17.24
CA ALA A 286 11.39 4.56 17.83
C ALA A 286 10.02 3.85 17.91
N GLU A 287 8.93 4.55 18.23
CA GLU A 287 7.57 3.98 18.21
C GLU A 287 7.14 3.54 16.81
N VAL A 288 7.30 4.41 15.81
CA VAL A 288 7.04 4.12 14.39
C VAL A 288 7.78 2.86 13.95
N TYR A 289 9.08 2.80 14.21
CA TYR A 289 9.90 1.65 13.84
C TYR A 289 9.56 0.39 14.61
N ARG A 290 9.15 0.49 15.88
CA ARG A 290 8.75 -0.68 16.68
C ARG A 290 7.50 -1.36 16.14
N ASN A 291 6.52 -0.60 15.67
CA ASN A 291 5.34 -1.19 15.02
C ASN A 291 5.72 -1.85 13.70
N TRP A 292 6.60 -1.24 12.89
CA TRP A 292 7.15 -1.88 11.68
C TRP A 292 7.92 -3.17 11.99
N LEU A 293 8.72 -3.17 13.06
CA LEU A 293 9.43 -4.36 13.54
C LEU A 293 8.48 -5.48 13.93
N GLY A 294 7.42 -5.17 14.70
CA GLY A 294 6.42 -6.16 15.08
C GLY A 294 5.70 -6.78 13.88
N LEU A 295 5.48 -6.01 12.81
CA LEU A 295 4.91 -6.52 11.56
C LEU A 295 5.89 -7.45 10.83
N MET A 296 7.16 -7.07 10.71
CA MET A 296 8.19 -7.88 10.03
C MET A 296 8.59 -9.14 10.80
N LYS A 297 8.46 -9.13 12.13
CA LYS A 297 8.61 -10.33 12.98
C LYS A 297 7.34 -11.14 13.11
N GLY A 298 6.20 -10.61 12.71
CA GLY A 298 4.91 -11.28 12.81
C GLY A 298 4.33 -11.36 14.24
N ASP A 299 4.88 -10.60 15.19
CA ASP A 299 4.55 -10.66 16.62
C ASP A 299 3.84 -9.39 17.15
N LEU A 300 3.52 -8.42 16.28
CA LEU A 300 2.75 -7.23 16.64
C LEU A 300 1.43 -7.64 17.30
N LYS A 301 1.15 -7.03 18.46
CA LYS A 301 -0.09 -7.22 19.22
C LYS A 301 -0.63 -5.87 19.65
N ALA A 302 -1.95 -5.74 19.64
CA ALA A 302 -2.65 -4.59 20.23
C ALA A 302 -3.76 -5.09 21.15
N ALA A 303 -3.92 -4.44 22.30
CA ALA A 303 -5.02 -4.65 23.22
C ALA A 303 -5.90 -3.39 23.25
N PHE A 304 -7.23 -3.56 23.23
CA PHE A 304 -8.16 -2.44 23.35
C PHE A 304 -9.49 -2.88 23.97
N PRO A 305 -10.18 -1.99 24.70
CA PRO A 305 -11.46 -2.31 25.30
C PRO A 305 -12.57 -2.37 24.24
N LYS A 306 -13.51 -3.31 24.40
CA LYS A 306 -14.79 -3.37 23.68
C LYS A 306 -15.89 -3.77 24.66
N GLY A 307 -16.61 -2.78 25.19
CA GLY A 307 -17.51 -2.97 26.33
C GLY A 307 -16.71 -3.36 27.58
N ASP A 308 -17.17 -4.36 28.33
CA ASP A 308 -16.53 -4.82 29.58
C ASP A 308 -15.39 -5.83 29.35
N ARG A 309 -14.93 -6.02 28.10
CA ARG A 309 -13.88 -6.99 27.75
C ARG A 309 -12.71 -6.32 27.04
N GLU A 310 -11.50 -6.78 27.34
CA GLU A 310 -10.30 -6.48 26.57
C GLU A 310 -10.20 -7.43 25.37
N ILE A 311 -9.94 -6.88 24.19
CA ILE A 311 -9.70 -7.65 22.97
C ILE A 311 -8.23 -7.55 22.61
N HIS A 312 -7.59 -8.71 22.45
CA HIS A 312 -6.26 -8.81 21.86
C HIS A 312 -6.37 -9.08 20.37
N ARG A 313 -5.58 -8.37 19.57
CA ARG A 313 -5.47 -8.57 18.13
C ARG A 313 -4.03 -8.90 17.78
N SER A 314 -3.86 -9.82 16.84
CA SER A 314 -2.59 -10.23 16.24
C SER A 314 -2.78 -10.44 14.73
N LEU A 315 -1.68 -10.68 14.03
CA LEU A 315 -1.70 -11.02 12.61
C LEU A 315 -2.38 -12.37 12.35
N ASN A 316 -3.24 -12.42 11.34
CA ASN A 316 -3.94 -13.62 10.91
C ASN A 316 -2.98 -14.62 10.24
N PRO A 317 -3.15 -15.94 10.41
CA PRO A 317 -2.38 -16.94 9.67
C PRO A 317 -2.83 -17.03 8.21
N ASP A 318 -2.06 -17.73 7.38
CA ASP A 318 -2.48 -18.10 6.02
C ASP A 318 -3.65 -19.08 6.03
N LYS A 319 -4.42 -19.09 4.95
CA LYS A 319 -5.61 -19.95 4.80
C LYS A 319 -5.28 -21.13 3.89
N SER A 320 -5.58 -22.34 4.34
CA SER A 320 -5.33 -23.59 3.60
C SER A 320 -6.62 -24.28 3.22
N PHE A 321 -6.67 -24.79 1.99
CA PHE A 321 -7.84 -25.43 1.39
C PHE A 321 -7.45 -26.75 0.72
N GLN A 322 -8.39 -27.70 0.69
CA GLN A 322 -8.31 -28.88 -0.17
C GLN A 322 -8.69 -28.49 -1.59
N THR A 323 -7.93 -28.93 -2.59
CA THR A 323 -8.26 -28.70 -3.99
C THR A 323 -9.23 -29.78 -4.48
N PRO A 324 -10.03 -29.53 -5.54
CA PRO A 324 -11.03 -30.48 -6.01
C PRO A 324 -10.44 -31.82 -6.48
N ASN A 325 -9.18 -31.83 -6.91
CA ASN A 325 -8.41 -33.01 -7.33
C ASN A 325 -7.65 -33.72 -6.17
N GLY A 326 -7.97 -33.42 -4.91
CA GLY A 326 -7.42 -34.10 -3.73
C GLY A 326 -6.06 -33.58 -3.23
N GLY A 327 -5.57 -32.47 -3.77
CA GLY A 327 -4.38 -31.76 -3.28
C GLY A 327 -4.70 -30.71 -2.20
N SER A 328 -3.75 -29.81 -1.95
CA SER A 328 -3.96 -28.65 -1.09
C SER A 328 -3.41 -27.38 -1.72
N THR A 329 -3.98 -26.25 -1.34
CA THR A 329 -3.53 -24.92 -1.74
C THR A 329 -3.60 -23.97 -0.55
N THR A 330 -2.68 -23.01 -0.50
CA THR A 330 -2.61 -22.02 0.57
C THR A 330 -2.62 -20.62 -0.05
N VAL A 331 -3.49 -19.76 0.47
CA VAL A 331 -3.57 -18.36 0.10
C VAL A 331 -3.15 -17.50 1.29
N PRO A 332 -2.41 -16.40 1.07
CA PRO A 332 -1.93 -15.63 2.20
C PRO A 332 -3.09 -14.97 2.96
N GLY A 333 -2.98 -14.97 4.28
CA GLY A 333 -4.03 -14.44 5.17
C GLY A 333 -3.91 -12.95 5.44
N ARG A 334 -2.83 -12.33 4.98
CA ARG A 334 -2.44 -10.95 5.28
C ARG A 334 -2.12 -10.19 4.00
N SER A 335 -2.36 -8.89 4.04
CA SER A 335 -1.99 -7.94 2.99
C SER A 335 -0.46 -7.93 2.82
N LEU A 336 0.03 -7.82 1.58
CA LEU A 336 1.45 -7.57 1.34
C LEU A 336 1.77 -6.14 1.81
N MET A 337 2.65 -6.02 2.79
CA MET A 337 2.97 -4.75 3.44
C MET A 337 4.13 -4.07 2.72
N LEU A 338 3.91 -2.82 2.34
CA LEU A 338 4.91 -1.84 1.93
C LEU A 338 5.14 -0.88 3.10
N VAL A 339 6.28 -0.20 3.13
CA VAL A 339 6.52 0.90 4.07
C VAL A 339 6.70 2.20 3.30
N ARG A 340 5.99 3.27 3.70
CA ARG A 340 6.23 4.61 3.14
C ARG A 340 7.18 5.36 4.05
N ASN A 341 8.43 5.45 3.61
CA ASN A 341 9.43 6.29 4.25
C ASN A 341 9.13 7.76 3.94
N VAL A 342 9.62 8.69 4.75
CA VAL A 342 9.53 10.12 4.42
C VAL A 342 10.35 10.47 3.17
N GLY A 343 10.07 11.63 2.57
CA GLY A 343 10.74 12.15 1.36
C GLY A 343 12.19 12.58 1.57
N HIS A 344 12.63 13.60 0.83
CA HIS A 344 14.01 14.12 0.87
C HIS A 344 14.20 15.35 1.77
N LEU A 345 13.11 16.01 2.15
CA LEU A 345 13.10 17.35 2.74
C LEU A 345 13.58 17.39 4.20
N MET A 346 12.92 16.61 5.06
CA MET A 346 13.04 16.81 6.51
C MET A 346 14.35 16.26 7.08
N THR A 347 14.90 16.98 8.05
CA THR A 347 15.90 16.47 8.99
C THR A 347 15.22 16.05 10.29
N THR A 348 15.92 15.30 11.13
CA THR A 348 15.39 14.88 12.43
C THR A 348 16.44 15.03 13.54
N PRO A 349 16.03 15.49 14.74
CA PRO A 349 16.93 15.54 15.89
C PRO A 349 17.23 14.15 16.47
N ALA A 350 16.58 13.08 15.99
CA ALA A 350 16.78 11.71 16.46
C ALA A 350 18.25 11.24 16.34
N VAL A 351 18.98 11.75 15.35
CA VAL A 351 20.42 11.51 15.17
C VAL A 351 21.07 12.80 14.72
N LEU A 352 22.20 13.15 15.35
CA LEU A 352 23.08 14.22 14.87
C LEU A 352 24.36 13.64 14.27
N ASP A 353 24.89 14.30 13.25
CA ASP A 353 26.18 13.96 12.65
C ASP A 353 27.37 14.44 13.50
N LYS A 354 28.59 14.15 13.02
CA LYS A 354 29.86 14.54 13.68
C LYS A 354 30.04 16.03 13.90
N ASP A 355 29.33 16.85 13.13
CA ASP A 355 29.38 18.31 13.21
C ASP A 355 28.21 18.86 14.05
N GLY A 356 27.36 17.98 14.60
CA GLY A 356 26.21 18.31 15.43
C GLY A 356 24.96 18.71 14.64
N ASN A 357 24.92 18.48 13.33
CA ASN A 357 23.74 18.78 12.51
C ASN A 357 22.75 17.62 12.55
N GLU A 358 21.46 17.93 12.47
CA GLU A 358 20.43 16.92 12.25
C GLU A 358 20.65 16.18 10.92
N VAL A 359 20.44 14.87 10.95
CA VAL A 359 20.53 14.04 9.75
C VAL A 359 19.22 14.09 8.97
N PHE A 360 19.28 13.84 7.66
CA PHE A 360 18.07 13.70 6.86
C PHE A 360 17.26 12.48 7.27
N GLU A 361 16.00 12.71 7.60
CA GLU A 361 15.08 11.69 8.09
C GLU A 361 14.85 10.60 7.03
N GLY A 362 14.74 10.97 5.76
CA GLY A 362 14.57 10.00 4.67
C GLY A 362 15.77 9.06 4.45
N LEU A 363 16.97 9.44 4.89
CA LEU A 363 18.16 8.56 4.89
C LEU A 363 18.12 7.61 6.08
N LEU A 364 17.75 8.13 7.27
CA LEU A 364 17.57 7.33 8.48
C LEU A 364 16.48 6.27 8.28
N ASP A 365 15.32 6.67 7.76
CA ASP A 365 14.21 5.77 7.44
C ASP A 365 14.66 4.64 6.52
N ALA A 366 15.31 4.96 5.39
CA ALA A 366 15.74 3.97 4.41
C ALA A 366 16.65 2.91 5.04
N PHE A 367 17.55 3.32 5.93
CA PHE A 367 18.47 2.41 6.59
C PHE A 367 17.75 1.54 7.64
N VAL A 368 16.96 2.16 8.52
CA VAL A 368 16.30 1.47 9.65
C VAL A 368 15.17 0.56 9.17
N THR A 369 14.30 1.02 8.27
CA THR A 369 13.16 0.21 7.79
C THR A 369 13.61 -0.98 6.95
N CYS A 370 14.70 -0.85 6.17
CA CYS A 370 15.33 -1.98 5.48
C CYS A 370 15.98 -2.97 6.44
N MET A 371 16.70 -2.48 7.46
CA MET A 371 17.31 -3.34 8.47
C MET A 371 16.24 -4.18 9.19
N ILE A 372 15.14 -3.54 9.58
CA ILE A 372 13.99 -4.23 10.19
C ILE A 372 13.38 -5.26 9.23
N ALA A 373 13.27 -4.95 7.94
CA ALA A 373 12.71 -5.87 6.95
C ALA A 373 13.60 -7.12 6.70
N LEU A 374 14.86 -7.14 7.16
CA LEU A 374 15.66 -8.37 7.18
C LEU A 374 15.01 -9.49 8.01
N HIS A 375 14.18 -9.16 9.00
CA HIS A 375 13.44 -10.16 9.77
C HIS A 375 12.50 -11.00 8.90
N ASP A 376 11.84 -10.37 7.93
CA ASP A 376 11.00 -11.03 6.94
C ASP A 376 11.85 -11.85 5.96
N LEU A 377 12.88 -11.22 5.37
CA LEU A 377 13.74 -11.88 4.38
C LEU A 377 14.45 -13.12 4.96
N LYS A 378 14.84 -13.08 6.24
CA LYS A 378 15.49 -14.19 6.94
C LYS A 378 14.49 -15.15 7.59
N GLY A 379 13.19 -14.84 7.56
CA GLY A 379 12.14 -15.69 8.13
C GLY A 379 12.31 -15.90 9.64
N THR A 380 12.65 -14.85 10.38
CA THR A 380 12.85 -14.93 11.85
C THR A 380 11.53 -15.06 12.62
N GLY A 381 10.42 -14.68 11.99
CA GLY A 381 9.06 -14.77 12.52
C GLY A 381 8.24 -15.95 11.99
N PRO A 382 7.00 -16.15 12.50
CA PRO A 382 6.12 -17.23 12.07
C PRO A 382 5.46 -16.97 10.71
N TYR A 383 5.49 -15.72 10.23
CA TYR A 383 4.85 -15.30 8.99
C TYR A 383 5.88 -14.67 8.06
N LYS A 384 5.65 -14.82 6.75
CA LYS A 384 6.36 -14.06 5.72
C LYS A 384 5.43 -13.00 5.15
N ASN A 385 5.99 -11.81 4.92
CA ASN A 385 5.39 -10.74 4.15
C ASN A 385 5.66 -10.98 2.65
N SER A 386 6.93 -10.91 2.24
CA SER A 386 7.33 -11.13 0.85
C SER A 386 7.73 -12.58 0.60
N ARG A 387 7.20 -13.16 -0.49
CA ARG A 387 7.55 -14.50 -0.96
C ARG A 387 8.50 -14.45 -2.14
N ALA A 388 8.70 -13.27 -2.72
CA ALA A 388 9.63 -13.04 -3.81
C ALA A 388 11.03 -12.57 -3.34
N GLY A 389 11.23 -12.41 -2.03
CA GLY A 389 12.52 -11.98 -1.46
C GLY A 389 12.79 -10.47 -1.63
N SER A 390 11.73 -9.66 -1.75
CA SER A 390 11.79 -8.21 -1.88
C SER A 390 11.34 -7.44 -0.65
N ILE A 391 11.83 -6.21 -0.53
CA ILE A 391 11.34 -5.18 0.39
C ILE A 391 10.68 -4.10 -0.47
N TYR A 392 9.52 -3.57 -0.08
CA TYR A 392 8.81 -2.56 -0.86
C TYR A 392 8.74 -1.24 -0.09
N ILE A 393 9.43 -0.22 -0.62
CA ILE A 393 9.45 1.12 -0.02
C ILE A 393 8.76 2.10 -0.96
N VAL A 394 7.75 2.79 -0.46
CA VAL A 394 7.17 3.97 -1.12
C VAL A 394 8.07 5.16 -0.84
N LYS A 395 8.50 5.86 -1.89
CA LYS A 395 9.29 7.08 -1.78
C LYS A 395 8.45 8.28 -2.27
N PRO A 396 7.97 9.13 -1.36
CA PRO A 396 7.09 10.25 -1.68
C PRO A 396 7.88 11.52 -2.05
N LYS A 397 7.16 12.51 -2.58
CA LYS A 397 7.58 13.92 -2.72
C LYS A 397 8.94 14.12 -3.39
N MET A 398 9.23 13.28 -4.39
CA MET A 398 10.40 13.41 -5.25
C MET A 398 10.10 14.37 -6.40
N HIS A 399 11.03 15.27 -6.72
CA HIS A 399 10.89 16.21 -7.83
C HIS A 399 11.85 15.83 -8.96
N GLY A 400 11.37 15.11 -9.96
CA GLY A 400 12.11 14.81 -11.19
C GLY A 400 13.15 13.68 -11.07
N PRO A 401 13.77 13.30 -12.20
CA PRO A 401 14.52 12.04 -12.31
C PRO A 401 15.81 12.00 -11.51
N GLU A 402 16.43 13.15 -11.24
CA GLU A 402 17.67 13.24 -10.46
C GLU A 402 17.46 12.82 -8.99
N GLU A 403 16.29 13.14 -8.43
CA GLU A 403 15.93 12.72 -7.07
C GLU A 403 15.55 11.24 -7.02
N VAL A 404 14.89 10.73 -8.06
CA VAL A 404 14.63 9.28 -8.19
C VAL A 404 15.94 8.50 -8.30
N ALA A 405 16.91 8.99 -9.06
CA ALA A 405 18.25 8.40 -9.15
C ALA A 405 18.98 8.45 -7.80
N PHE A 406 18.81 9.52 -7.02
CA PHE A 406 19.34 9.61 -5.67
C PHE A 406 18.71 8.57 -4.73
N ALA A 407 17.38 8.36 -4.82
CA ALA A 407 16.70 7.31 -4.07
C ALA A 407 17.15 5.89 -4.50
N ASP A 408 17.38 5.64 -5.79
CA ASP A 408 17.93 4.37 -6.29
C ASP A 408 19.33 4.10 -5.74
N ALA A 409 20.20 5.13 -5.77
CA ALA A 409 21.55 5.07 -5.20
C ALA A 409 21.52 4.85 -3.68
N LEU A 410 20.64 5.55 -2.96
CA LEU A 410 20.40 5.36 -1.52
C LEU A 410 20.07 3.89 -1.21
N PHE A 411 19.06 3.33 -1.87
CA PHE A 411 18.72 1.91 -1.68
C PHE A 411 19.86 0.99 -2.08
N GLY A 412 20.65 1.38 -3.08
CA GLY A 412 21.87 0.67 -3.42
C GLY A 412 22.86 0.60 -2.25
N ARG A 413 23.13 1.73 -1.62
CA ARG A 413 24.04 1.83 -0.47
C ARG A 413 23.51 1.08 0.76
N VAL A 414 22.20 1.11 1.00
CA VAL A 414 21.56 0.36 2.08
C VAL A 414 21.70 -1.15 1.86
N GLU A 415 21.52 -1.63 0.63
CA GLU A 415 21.72 -3.05 0.29
C GLU A 415 23.16 -3.49 0.53
N ASP A 416 24.14 -2.70 0.09
CA ASP A 416 25.56 -3.04 0.28
C ASP A 416 25.91 -3.09 1.77
N ALA A 417 25.42 -2.13 2.55
CA ALA A 417 25.65 -2.04 3.99
C ALA A 417 25.02 -3.21 4.78
N LEU A 418 23.84 -3.66 4.37
CA LEU A 418 23.09 -4.72 5.05
C LEU A 418 23.30 -6.11 4.44
N GLY A 419 24.18 -6.23 3.43
CA GLY A 419 24.52 -7.50 2.78
C GLY A 419 23.36 -8.09 1.97
N MET A 420 22.49 -7.25 1.41
CA MET A 420 21.39 -7.68 0.56
C MET A 420 21.82 -7.77 -0.91
N PRO A 421 21.28 -8.71 -1.70
CA PRO A 421 21.45 -8.69 -3.15
C PRO A 421 21.00 -7.34 -3.73
N ARG A 422 21.72 -6.85 -4.76
CA ARG A 422 21.35 -5.63 -5.48
C ARG A 422 19.92 -5.72 -6.00
N TYR A 423 19.16 -4.64 -5.84
CA TYR A 423 17.75 -4.53 -6.20
C TYR A 423 16.80 -5.36 -5.34
N THR A 424 17.18 -5.83 -4.15
CA THR A 424 16.25 -6.39 -3.15
C THR A 424 15.19 -5.36 -2.74
N VAL A 425 15.60 -4.11 -2.54
CA VAL A 425 14.71 -2.99 -2.18
C VAL A 425 14.04 -2.43 -3.44
N LYS A 426 12.72 -2.59 -3.50
CA LYS A 426 11.85 -2.10 -4.57
C LYS A 426 11.29 -0.72 -4.21
N MET A 427 11.03 0.09 -5.23
CA MET A 427 10.62 1.48 -5.08
C MET A 427 9.21 1.70 -5.62
N GLY A 428 8.33 2.22 -4.77
CA GLY A 428 7.10 2.88 -5.17
C GLY A 428 7.37 4.35 -5.44
N ILE A 429 7.13 4.81 -6.67
CA ILE A 429 7.33 6.21 -7.05
C ILE A 429 5.98 6.92 -6.94
N MET A 430 5.88 7.90 -6.04
CA MET A 430 4.72 8.78 -6.02
C MET A 430 4.89 9.84 -7.11
N ASP A 431 3.98 9.85 -8.09
CA ASP A 431 3.86 10.92 -9.07
C ASP A 431 2.95 11.99 -8.45
N GLU A 432 3.53 12.79 -7.57
CA GLU A 432 2.80 13.77 -6.75
C GLU A 432 3.43 15.15 -6.74
N GLU A 433 4.45 15.37 -7.57
CA GLU A 433 5.14 16.65 -7.74
C GLU A 433 5.22 16.98 -9.23
N ARG A 434 4.97 18.22 -9.62
CA ARG A 434 4.87 18.68 -11.00
C ARG A 434 6.12 18.38 -11.82
N ARG A 435 7.31 18.53 -11.23
CA ARG A 435 8.58 18.19 -11.89
C ARG A 435 8.74 16.68 -12.11
N THR A 436 8.12 15.84 -11.28
CA THR A 436 8.05 14.38 -11.55
C THR A 436 7.05 14.08 -12.65
N THR A 437 5.83 14.64 -12.58
CA THR A 437 4.80 14.44 -13.61
C THR A 437 5.31 14.78 -15.01
N LEU A 438 5.95 15.95 -15.17
CA LEU A 438 6.46 16.42 -16.46
C LEU A 438 7.64 15.59 -17.00
N ASN A 439 8.32 14.83 -16.15
CA ASN A 439 9.51 14.04 -16.51
C ASN A 439 9.34 12.55 -16.14
N LEU A 440 8.09 12.06 -16.06
CA LEU A 440 7.76 10.78 -15.44
C LEU A 440 8.48 9.59 -16.10
N MET A 441 8.62 9.59 -17.43
CA MET A 441 9.35 8.53 -18.14
C MET A 441 10.80 8.42 -17.65
N GLU A 442 11.47 9.55 -17.47
CA GLU A 442 12.86 9.60 -17.00
C GLU A 442 12.95 9.29 -15.50
N CYS A 443 11.94 9.65 -14.71
CA CYS A 443 11.83 9.21 -13.32
C CYS A 443 11.77 7.68 -13.23
N ILE A 444 10.92 7.03 -14.02
CA ILE A 444 10.83 5.57 -14.07
C ILE A 444 12.16 4.98 -14.59
N ARG A 445 12.81 5.61 -15.57
CA ARG A 445 14.10 5.15 -16.11
C ARG A 445 15.19 5.15 -15.04
N ALA A 446 15.23 6.19 -14.20
CA ALA A 446 16.20 6.33 -13.12
C ALA A 446 16.12 5.19 -12.09
N ALA A 447 14.96 4.55 -11.93
CA ALA A 447 14.74 3.41 -11.04
C ALA A 447 14.26 2.15 -11.79
N LYS A 448 14.64 1.97 -13.07
CA LYS A 448 14.08 0.91 -13.95
C LYS A 448 14.26 -0.52 -13.45
N HIS A 449 15.17 -0.77 -12.51
CA HIS A 449 15.41 -2.07 -11.89
C HIS A 449 14.66 -2.27 -10.56
N ARG A 450 14.14 -1.20 -9.96
CA ARG A 450 13.51 -1.20 -8.63
C ARG A 450 12.03 -0.87 -8.66
N VAL A 451 11.58 -0.08 -9.64
CA VAL A 451 10.21 0.44 -9.70
C VAL A 451 9.21 -0.70 -9.63
N ALA A 452 8.37 -0.66 -8.59
CA ALA A 452 7.33 -1.64 -8.29
C ALA A 452 5.93 -1.00 -8.29
N PHE A 453 5.83 0.33 -8.24
CA PHE A 453 4.63 1.03 -8.68
C PHE A 453 4.89 2.50 -9.02
N ILE A 454 3.96 3.08 -9.77
CA ILE A 454 3.72 4.53 -9.85
C ILE A 454 2.31 4.82 -9.33
N ASN A 455 2.11 5.92 -8.61
CA ASN A 455 0.78 6.28 -8.09
C ASN A 455 0.54 7.79 -8.19
N THR A 456 -0.66 8.19 -8.61
CA THR A 456 -1.09 9.59 -8.62
C THR A 456 -1.51 10.09 -7.23
N GLY A 457 -0.55 10.68 -6.49
CA GLY A 457 -0.78 11.42 -5.25
C GLY A 457 -1.44 12.79 -5.47
N PHE A 458 -2.67 12.80 -6.00
CA PHE A 458 -3.29 14.03 -6.55
C PHE A 458 -3.45 15.19 -5.56
N LEU A 459 -3.51 14.92 -4.24
CA LEU A 459 -3.63 15.95 -3.22
C LEU A 459 -2.35 16.78 -3.09
N ASP A 460 -1.21 16.11 -2.88
CA ASP A 460 0.11 16.76 -2.87
C ASP A 460 0.39 17.42 -4.22
N ARG A 461 0.06 16.72 -5.31
CA ARG A 461 0.21 17.26 -6.67
C ARG A 461 -0.53 18.57 -6.89
N THR A 462 -1.72 18.71 -6.29
CA THR A 462 -2.50 19.96 -6.32
C THR A 462 -1.82 21.04 -5.48
N GLY A 463 -1.24 20.68 -4.32
CA GLY A 463 -0.43 21.59 -3.51
C GLY A 463 0.77 22.15 -4.27
N ASP A 464 1.53 21.28 -4.95
CA ASP A 464 2.69 21.69 -5.76
C ASP A 464 2.29 22.49 -7.01
N GLU A 465 1.14 22.21 -7.63
CA GLU A 465 0.63 23.05 -8.74
C GLU A 465 0.38 24.50 -8.28
N ILE A 466 -0.22 24.65 -7.08
CA ILE A 466 -0.49 25.97 -6.47
C ILE A 466 0.83 26.66 -6.10
N HIS A 467 1.76 25.93 -5.46
CA HIS A 467 3.05 26.49 -5.05
C HIS A 467 3.90 26.90 -6.25
N THR A 468 4.08 25.99 -7.22
CA THR A 468 4.91 26.23 -8.41
C THR A 468 4.45 27.49 -9.16
N SER A 469 3.14 27.70 -9.28
CA SER A 469 2.57 28.81 -10.04
C SER A 469 2.04 29.95 -9.15
N MET A 470 2.54 30.08 -7.91
CA MET A 470 2.04 31.05 -6.93
C MET A 470 2.03 32.50 -7.47
N GLU A 471 3.11 32.88 -8.15
CA GLU A 471 3.29 34.24 -8.67
C GLU A 471 2.56 34.51 -9.99
N ALA A 472 1.95 33.47 -10.60
CA ALA A 472 1.18 33.58 -11.83
C ALA A 472 -0.17 34.30 -11.62
N GLY A 473 -0.76 34.17 -10.42
CA GLY A 473 -2.02 34.82 -10.06
C GLY A 473 -2.94 33.95 -9.20
N ALA A 474 -4.19 34.41 -9.05
CA ALA A 474 -5.17 33.70 -8.24
C ALA A 474 -5.57 32.36 -8.88
N MET A 475 -5.53 31.30 -8.09
CA MET A 475 -5.98 29.96 -8.48
C MET A 475 -7.51 29.83 -8.38
N ILE A 476 -8.06 28.88 -9.13
CA ILE A 476 -9.45 28.45 -8.98
C ILE A 476 -9.69 27.86 -7.58
N ARG A 477 -10.96 27.76 -7.16
CA ARG A 477 -11.30 27.22 -5.84
C ARG A 477 -11.01 25.71 -5.80
N LYS A 478 -10.73 25.21 -4.58
CA LYS A 478 -10.37 23.81 -4.32
C LYS A 478 -11.30 22.78 -4.97
N ASN A 479 -12.62 22.98 -4.88
CA ASN A 479 -13.59 22.02 -5.42
C ASN A 479 -13.67 22.03 -6.95
N ASP A 480 -13.19 23.09 -7.59
CA ASP A 480 -13.18 23.23 -9.06
C ASP A 480 -11.92 22.59 -9.66
N MET A 481 -10.86 22.34 -8.86
CA MET A 481 -9.60 21.72 -9.31
C MET A 481 -9.81 20.37 -9.98
N LYS A 482 -10.74 19.54 -9.48
CA LYS A 482 -11.05 18.22 -10.05
C LYS A 482 -11.58 18.28 -11.50
N GLY A 483 -12.08 19.43 -11.94
CA GLY A 483 -12.56 19.66 -13.30
C GLY A 483 -11.56 20.40 -14.19
N SER A 484 -10.34 20.66 -13.71
CA SER A 484 -9.31 21.36 -14.46
C SER A 484 -8.69 20.48 -15.54
N VAL A 485 -8.16 21.11 -16.60
CA VAL A 485 -7.53 20.38 -17.71
C VAL A 485 -6.25 19.65 -17.26
N TRP A 486 -5.47 20.27 -16.37
CA TRP A 486 -4.17 19.73 -15.97
C TRP A 486 -4.31 18.45 -15.14
N ILE A 487 -5.32 18.34 -14.27
CA ILE A 487 -5.47 17.17 -13.39
C ILE A 487 -5.89 15.93 -14.20
N ALA A 488 -6.75 16.09 -15.20
CA ALA A 488 -7.12 15.00 -16.10
C ALA A 488 -5.90 14.54 -16.93
N ALA A 489 -5.16 15.48 -17.51
CA ALA A 489 -3.95 15.16 -18.27
C ALA A 489 -2.87 14.48 -17.41
N TYR A 490 -2.72 14.90 -16.16
CA TYR A 490 -1.83 14.27 -15.18
C TYR A 490 -2.21 12.81 -14.90
N GLU A 491 -3.49 12.55 -14.64
CA GLU A 491 -4.02 11.21 -14.35
C GLU A 491 -3.88 10.25 -15.53
N ASP A 492 -4.13 10.72 -16.75
CA ASP A 492 -3.99 9.94 -17.98
C ASP A 492 -2.51 9.70 -18.31
N ASN A 493 -1.67 10.73 -18.20
CA ASN A 493 -0.22 10.64 -18.44
C ASN A 493 0.44 9.59 -17.54
N ASN A 494 0.04 9.50 -16.27
CA ASN A 494 0.59 8.49 -15.37
C ASN A 494 0.34 7.07 -15.89
N VAL A 495 -0.89 6.80 -16.35
CA VAL A 495 -1.26 5.50 -16.93
C VAL A 495 -0.52 5.27 -18.24
N ASP A 496 -0.54 6.23 -19.15
CA ASP A 496 0.08 6.12 -20.48
C ASP A 496 1.58 5.82 -20.39
N ILE A 497 2.29 6.58 -19.55
CA ILE A 497 3.73 6.38 -19.33
C ILE A 497 3.99 5.05 -18.62
N GLY A 498 3.18 4.66 -17.64
CA GLY A 498 3.30 3.34 -16.99
C GLY A 498 3.17 2.18 -17.98
N LEU A 499 2.21 2.24 -18.89
CA LEU A 499 2.04 1.25 -19.96
C LEU A 499 3.22 1.28 -20.95
N ALA A 500 3.65 2.49 -21.36
CA ALA A 500 4.76 2.68 -22.28
C ALA A 500 6.09 2.15 -21.71
N CYS A 501 6.34 2.31 -20.41
CA CYS A 501 7.52 1.80 -19.70
C CYS A 501 7.43 0.31 -19.34
N GLY A 502 6.30 -0.37 -19.61
CA GLY A 502 6.18 -1.82 -19.42
C GLY A 502 5.99 -2.26 -17.97
N LEU A 503 5.27 -1.47 -17.17
CA LEU A 503 4.87 -1.83 -15.81
C LEU A 503 3.94 -3.06 -15.72
N PRO A 504 3.00 -3.32 -16.66
CA PRO A 504 2.12 -4.49 -16.57
C PRO A 504 2.88 -5.81 -16.43
N GLY A 505 2.48 -6.62 -15.44
CA GLY A 505 3.16 -7.89 -15.11
C GLY A 505 4.37 -7.75 -14.16
N LYS A 506 4.76 -6.52 -13.78
CA LYS A 506 5.95 -6.25 -12.95
C LYS A 506 5.72 -5.22 -11.85
N ALA A 507 4.78 -4.30 -12.02
CA ALA A 507 4.54 -3.17 -11.13
C ALA A 507 3.08 -2.70 -11.19
N GLN A 508 2.64 -1.98 -10.17
CA GLN A 508 1.30 -1.39 -10.14
C GLN A 508 1.27 -0.01 -10.83
N ILE A 509 0.11 0.34 -11.37
CA ILE A 509 -0.25 1.71 -11.77
C ILE A 509 -1.42 2.09 -10.85
N GLY A 510 -1.12 2.87 -9.81
CA GLY A 510 -2.03 3.25 -8.75
C GLY A 510 -2.70 4.60 -8.97
N LYS A 511 -3.82 4.80 -8.28
CA LYS A 511 -4.53 6.09 -8.21
C LYS A 511 -4.75 6.50 -6.77
N GLY A 512 -5.22 7.73 -6.59
CA GLY A 512 -5.42 8.38 -5.30
C GLY A 512 -6.48 7.76 -4.38
N MET A 513 -6.55 8.34 -3.19
CA MET A 513 -7.39 7.90 -2.07
C MET A 513 -8.85 8.36 -2.18
N TRP A 514 -9.78 7.51 -1.73
CA TRP A 514 -11.14 7.93 -1.38
C TRP A 514 -11.17 8.55 0.03
N ALA A 515 -11.42 9.86 0.11
CA ALA A 515 -11.28 10.63 1.35
C ALA A 515 -12.59 10.82 2.16
N MET A 516 -13.66 10.08 1.84
CA MET A 516 -14.98 10.22 2.50
C MET A 516 -15.40 8.88 3.15
N PRO A 517 -14.83 8.52 4.31
CA PRO A 517 -14.87 7.16 4.85
C PRO A 517 -16.27 6.61 5.16
N ASP A 518 -17.25 7.48 5.40
CA ASP A 518 -18.65 7.07 5.68
C ASP A 518 -19.55 7.06 4.44
N ARG A 519 -19.06 7.49 3.27
CA ARG A 519 -19.80 7.55 2.00
C ARG A 519 -19.41 6.37 1.10
N MET A 520 -19.73 5.15 1.54
CA MET A 520 -19.34 3.93 0.83
C MET A 520 -20.26 3.59 -0.33
N ALA A 521 -21.48 4.12 -0.37
CA ALA A 521 -22.36 4.01 -1.53
C ALA A 521 -21.88 4.84 -2.73
N ASP A 522 -21.20 5.97 -2.47
CA ASP A 522 -20.64 6.84 -3.51
C ASP A 522 -19.28 6.36 -4.04
N MET A 523 -18.54 5.61 -3.22
CA MET A 523 -17.28 4.95 -3.56
C MET A 523 -17.54 3.74 -4.46
#